data_AF-A0A2V9W4L7-F1
#
_entry.id   AF-A0A2V9W4L7-F1
#
_cell.length_a   1.000
_cell.length_b   1.000
_cell.length_c   1.000
_cell.angle_alpha   90.00
_cell.angle_beta   90.00
_cell.angle_gamma   90.00
#
_symmetry.space_group_name_H-M   'P 1'
#
loop_
_entity.id
_entity.type
_entity.pdbx_description
1 polymer ?
#
loop_
_entity_poly.entity_id
_entity_poly.type
_entity_poly.pdbx_seq_one_letter_code
_entity_poly.pdbx_strand_id
1 'polypeptide(L)'
;MRDGGTSEPTVQLKGSGSSGRGSHQGDTAEQLLASTEDKLKKTEGQPLSSNQQEMVTQIRQFMDQSKAAAAAGDLNRARNLAVKANLLSDELAKPQP
;
A
#
# COMPACT_ATOMS: atom_id res chain seq x y z
N MET A 1 26.25 16.26 -53.35
CA MET A 1 26.42 16.45 -51.89
C MET A 1 25.43 15.50 -51.24
N ARG A 2 25.77 14.22 -51.09
CA ARG A 2 26.19 13.52 -49.86
C ARG A 2 25.22 13.72 -48.68
N ASP A 3 24.38 12.70 -48.54
CA ASP A 3 23.48 12.36 -47.46
C ASP A 3 24.16 12.43 -46.09
N GLY A 4 23.62 13.27 -45.20
CA GLY A 4 23.96 13.28 -43.78
C GLY A 4 22.93 12.46 -43.01
N GLY A 5 23.12 11.14 -42.99
CA GLY A 5 22.38 10.25 -42.11
C GLY A 5 22.77 10.47 -40.65
N THR A 6 21.78 10.75 -39.80
CA THR A 6 21.89 10.49 -38.36
C THR A 6 20.84 9.45 -38.03
N SER A 7 21.23 8.19 -38.14
CA SER A 7 20.49 7.07 -37.55
C SER A 7 21.13 6.80 -36.20
N GLU A 8 20.45 7.12 -35.11
CA GLU A 8 20.68 6.56 -33.77
C GLU A 8 19.47 6.86 -32.87
N PRO A 9 19.19 6.03 -31.84
CA PRO A 9 18.16 5.00 -31.93
C PRO A 9 16.83 5.40 -31.28
N THR A 10 15.74 4.86 -31.82
CA THR A 10 14.45 4.78 -31.11
C THR A 10 14.64 3.92 -29.87
N VAL A 11 14.80 4.58 -28.72
CA VAL A 11 14.74 3.90 -27.42
C VAL A 11 13.32 3.39 -27.27
N GLN A 12 13.26 2.07 -27.33
CA GLN A 12 12.11 1.21 -27.25
C GLN A 12 11.30 1.45 -25.97
N LEU A 13 9.99 1.20 -26.10
CA LEU A 13 9.16 0.59 -25.08
C LEU A 13 8.88 1.45 -23.84
N LYS A 14 8.00 2.45 -23.96
CA LYS A 14 7.15 2.86 -22.83
C LYS A 14 5.80 2.16 -22.93
N GLY A 15 5.86 0.83 -22.84
CA GLY A 15 4.70 0.00 -22.61
C GLY A 15 4.34 0.01 -21.13
N SER A 16 3.08 0.39 -20.87
CA SER A 16 2.27 -0.11 -19.75
C SER A 16 2.56 0.47 -18.36
N GLY A 17 1.62 1.29 -17.88
CA GLY A 17 1.47 1.53 -16.44
C GLY A 17 1.12 2.96 -16.07
N SER A 18 -0.15 3.30 -16.25
CA SER A 18 -0.93 4.27 -15.47
C SER A 18 -0.36 5.69 -15.29
N SER A 19 -0.98 6.60 -16.04
CA SER A 19 -1.48 7.91 -15.62
C SER A 19 -1.29 8.31 -14.15
N GLY A 20 -0.88 9.58 -13.96
CA GLY A 20 -1.31 10.36 -12.80
C GLY A 20 -0.30 10.46 -11.66
N ARG A 21 0.85 11.10 -11.89
CA ARG A 21 1.59 11.73 -10.78
C ARG A 21 0.86 13.02 -10.39
N GLY A 22 -0.27 12.86 -9.71
CA GLY A 22 -1.13 13.95 -9.26
C GLY A 22 -2.00 13.52 -8.09
N SER A 23 -1.43 12.87 -7.07
CA SER A 23 -2.23 12.29 -5.95
C SER A 23 -1.49 12.22 -4.60
N HIS A 24 -0.39 12.96 -4.38
CA HIS A 24 0.58 12.72 -3.29
C HIS A 24 0.00 12.59 -1.86
N GLN A 25 -1.16 13.19 -1.57
CA GLN A 25 -1.81 13.10 -0.26
C GLN A 25 -2.76 11.89 -0.12
N GLY A 26 -3.47 11.50 -1.18
CA GLY A 26 -4.28 10.27 -1.22
C GLY A 26 -3.41 9.02 -1.32
N ASP A 27 -2.26 9.14 -1.99
CA ASP A 27 -1.27 8.07 -2.12
C ASP A 27 -0.80 7.55 -0.76
N THR A 28 -0.76 8.36 0.29
CA THR A 28 -0.14 7.92 1.55
C THR A 28 -0.98 6.88 2.31
N ALA A 29 -2.30 7.06 2.38
CA ALA A 29 -3.18 6.11 3.08
C ALA A 29 -3.31 4.80 2.30
N GLU A 30 -3.53 4.87 0.99
CA GLU A 30 -3.63 3.70 0.11
C GLU A 30 -2.34 2.86 0.14
N GLN A 31 -1.16 3.50 0.09
CA GLN A 31 0.13 2.81 0.18
C GLN A 31 0.31 2.09 1.52
N LEU A 32 -0.08 2.75 2.63
CA LEU A 32 -0.04 2.13 3.96
C LEU A 32 -0.98 0.92 4.04
N LEU A 33 -2.19 1.03 3.49
CA LEU A 33 -3.15 -0.06 3.44
C LEU A 33 -2.62 -1.22 2.59
N ALA A 34 -2.08 -0.96 1.40
CA ALA A 34 -1.49 -1.99 0.54
C ALA A 34 -0.32 -2.71 1.24
N SER A 35 0.57 -1.98 1.92
CA SER A 35 1.66 -2.58 2.71
C SER A 35 1.14 -3.41 3.88
N THR A 36 0.06 -2.98 4.51
CA THR A 36 -0.61 -3.71 5.59
C THR A 36 -1.23 -5.01 5.07
N GLU A 37 -1.89 -5.00 3.91
CA GLU A 37 -2.43 -6.21 3.27
C GLU A 37 -1.33 -7.22 2.95
N ASP A 38 -0.19 -6.77 2.39
CA ASP A 38 0.93 -7.65 2.09
C ASP A 38 1.49 -8.33 3.36
N LYS A 39 1.61 -7.58 4.47
CA LYS A 39 2.01 -8.12 5.78
C LYS A 39 0.99 -9.14 6.30
N LEU A 40 -0.30 -8.83 6.23
CA LEU A 40 -1.35 -9.77 6.64
C LEU A 40 -1.29 -11.09 5.84
N LYS A 41 -1.13 -11.02 4.51
CA LYS A 41 -1.04 -12.20 3.65
C LYS A 41 0.15 -13.10 4.01
N LYS A 42 1.27 -12.51 4.45
CA LYS A 42 2.42 -13.27 4.97
C LYS A 42 2.10 -14.01 6.28
N THR A 43 1.18 -13.48 7.08
CA THR A 43 0.73 -14.10 8.33
C THR A 43 -0.40 -15.11 8.18
N GLU A 44 -1.15 -15.11 7.06
CA GLU A 44 -2.26 -16.06 6.82
C GLU A 44 -1.81 -17.53 6.75
N GLY A 45 -0.52 -17.79 6.48
CA GLY A 45 0.07 -19.13 6.48
C GLY A 45 0.73 -19.55 7.80
N GLN A 46 0.74 -18.69 8.81
CA GLN A 46 1.39 -18.96 10.10
C GLN A 46 0.35 -19.33 11.17
N PRO A 47 0.68 -20.22 12.12
CA PRO A 47 -0.20 -20.46 13.26
C PRO A 47 -0.24 -19.19 14.13
N LEU A 48 -1.37 -18.49 14.08
CA LEU A 48 -1.60 -17.29 14.88
C LEU A 48 -2.21 -17.66 16.24
N SER A 49 -1.68 -17.09 17.32
CA SER A 49 -2.29 -17.17 18.65
C SER A 49 -3.60 -16.37 18.71
N SER A 50 -4.43 -16.60 19.73
CA SER A 50 -5.68 -15.83 19.91
C SER A 50 -5.46 -14.32 19.89
N ASN A 51 -4.41 -13.83 20.58
CA ASN A 51 -4.03 -12.42 20.55
C ASN A 51 -3.65 -11.94 19.14
N GLN A 52 -2.95 -12.77 18.35
CA GLN A 52 -2.60 -12.44 16.97
C GLN A 52 -3.84 -12.41 16.06
N GLN A 53 -4.79 -13.32 16.24
CA GLN A 53 -6.06 -13.28 15.51
C GLN A 53 -6.90 -12.05 15.86
N GLU A 54 -6.90 -11.63 17.13
CA GLU A 54 -7.51 -10.36 17.54
C GLU A 54 -6.80 -9.16 16.92
N MET A 55 -5.46 -9.17 16.84
CA MET A 55 -4.71 -8.13 16.13
C MET A 55 -5.06 -8.09 14.64
N VAL A 56 -5.16 -9.23 13.95
CA VAL A 56 -5.61 -9.30 12.55
C VAL A 56 -7.00 -8.68 12.40
N THR A 57 -7.91 -8.97 13.31
CA THR A 57 -9.26 -8.42 13.32
C THR A 57 -9.22 -6.90 13.46
N GLN A 58 -8.45 -6.37 14.40
CA GLN A 58 -8.28 -4.93 14.60
C GLN A 58 -7.62 -4.24 13.39
N ILE A 59 -6.61 -4.87 12.78
CA ILE A 59 -5.97 -4.36 11.56
C ILE A 59 -7.01 -4.21 10.46
N ARG A 60 -7.79 -5.27 10.18
CA ARG A 60 -8.85 -5.23 9.16
C ARG A 60 -9.91 -4.16 9.44
N GLN A 61 -10.27 -3.94 10.71
CA GLN A 61 -11.19 -2.86 11.09
C GLN A 61 -10.60 -1.47 10.85
N PHE A 62 -9.33 -1.23 11.16
CA PHE A 62 -8.69 0.06 10.88
C PHE A 62 -8.56 0.32 9.38
N MET A 63 -8.31 -0.73 8.60
CA MET A 63 -8.28 -0.65 7.15
C MET A 63 -9.63 -0.24 6.55
N ASP A 64 -10.71 -0.90 6.98
CA ASP A 64 -12.06 -0.58 6.52
C ASP A 64 -12.45 0.86 6.88
N GLN A 65 -12.21 1.26 8.14
CA GLN A 65 -12.46 2.63 8.58
C GLN A 65 -11.60 3.65 7.82
N SER A 66 -10.36 3.30 7.46
CA SER A 66 -9.49 4.17 6.66
C SER A 66 -10.07 4.40 5.27
N LYS A 67 -10.52 3.32 4.61
CA LYS A 67 -11.17 3.37 3.29
C LYS A 67 -12.48 4.18 3.37
N ALA A 68 -13.29 3.98 4.40
CA ALA A 68 -14.52 4.74 4.63
C ALA A 68 -14.25 6.23 4.87
N ALA A 69 -13.23 6.57 5.68
CA ALA A 69 -12.83 7.95 5.92
C ALA A 69 -12.31 8.63 4.64
N ALA A 70 -11.53 7.91 3.82
CA ALA A 70 -11.06 8.41 2.53
C ALA A 70 -12.22 8.69 1.58
N ALA A 71 -13.20 7.76 1.51
CA ALA A 71 -14.41 7.94 0.71
C ALA A 71 -15.29 9.12 1.19
N ALA A 72 -15.28 9.40 2.50
CA ALA A 72 -15.95 10.56 3.09
C ALA A 72 -15.19 11.89 2.89
N GLY A 73 -14.00 11.87 2.26
CA GLY A 73 -13.13 13.03 2.07
C GLY A 73 -12.27 13.39 3.30
N ASP A 74 -12.32 12.59 4.36
CA ASP A 74 -11.61 12.80 5.62
C ASP A 74 -10.20 12.17 5.55
N LEU A 75 -9.36 12.76 4.70
CA LEU A 75 -8.03 12.21 4.36
C LEU A 75 -7.09 12.12 5.57
N ASN A 76 -7.21 13.03 6.54
CA ASN A 76 -6.40 13.00 7.76
C ASN A 76 -6.77 11.80 8.63
N ARG A 77 -8.08 11.57 8.83
CA ARG A 77 -8.58 10.39 9.54
C ARG A 77 -8.21 9.10 8.81
N ALA A 78 -8.36 9.07 7.49
CA ALA A 78 -7.97 7.92 6.66
C ALA A 78 -6.49 7.56 6.86
N ARG A 79 -5.59 8.55 6.75
CA ARG A 79 -4.16 8.36 6.98
C ARG A 79 -3.85 7.85 8.39
N ASN A 80 -4.45 8.44 9.43
CA ASN A 80 -4.20 8.03 10.81
C ASN A 80 -4.63 6.58 11.06
N LEU A 81 -5.78 6.16 10.51
CA LEU A 81 -6.26 4.78 10.60
C LEU A 81 -5.35 3.82 9.81
N ALA A 82 -4.89 4.22 8.62
CA ALA A 82 -3.95 3.41 7.84
C ALA A 82 -2.60 3.24 8.56
N VAL A 83 -2.08 4.28 9.21
CA VAL A 83 -0.86 4.19 10.05
C VAL A 83 -1.06 3.20 11.19
N LYS A 84 -2.21 3.25 11.89
CA LYS A 84 -2.51 2.30 12.97
C LYS A 84 -2.56 0.86 12.46
N ALA A 85 -3.24 0.63 11.33
CA ALA A 85 -3.30 -0.69 10.70
C ALA A 85 -1.89 -1.21 10.36
N ASN A 86 -1.06 -0.34 9.76
CA ASN A 86 0.30 -0.68 9.40
C ASN A 86 1.17 -1.02 10.63
N LEU A 87 1.07 -0.22 11.69
CA LEU A 87 1.83 -0.45 12.92
C LEU A 87 1.44 -1.79 13.57
N LEU A 88 0.14 -2.07 13.71
CA LEU A 88 -0.32 -3.34 14.26
C LEU A 88 0.11 -4.53 13.37
N SER A 89 0.13 -4.37 12.05
CA SER A 89 0.61 -5.42 11.14
C SER A 89 2.12 -5.65 11.24
N ASP A 90 2.89 -4.63 11.59
CA ASP A 90 4.32 -4.76 11.87
C ASP A 90 4.55 -5.55 13.16
N GLU A 91 3.77 -5.26 14.21
CA GLU A 91 3.78 -6.01 15.46
C GLU A 91 3.34 -7.46 15.27
N LEU A 92 2.34 -7.72 14.42
CA LEU A 92 1.89 -9.06 14.08
C LEU A 92 2.99 -9.88 13.37
N ALA A 93 3.78 -9.23 12.53
CA ALA A 93 4.88 -9.85 11.79
C ALA A 93 6.12 -10.09 12.67
N LYS A 94 6.20 -9.49 13.87
CA LYS A 94 7.27 -9.75 14.82
C LYS A 94 7.02 -11.06 15.57
N PRO A 95 8.03 -11.92 15.71
CA PRO A 95 7.92 -13.10 16.56
C PRO A 95 7.72 -12.65 18.01
N GLN A 96 6.66 -13.13 18.67
CA GLN A 96 6.50 -12.90 20.11
C GLN A 96 7.57 -13.72 20.86
N PRO A 97 8.23 -13.13 21.88
CA PRO A 97 9.27 -13.82 22.66
C PRO A 97 8.73 -14.96 23.52
#